data_AF-A0A6C0JYW7-F1
#
_entry.id   AF-A0A6C0JYW7-F1
#
_cell.length_a   1.000
_cell.length_b   1.000
_cell.length_c   1.000
_cell.angle_alpha   90.00
_cell.angle_beta   90.00
_cell.angle_gamma   90.00
#
_symmetry.space_group_name_H-M   'P 1'
#
loop_
_entity.id
_entity.type
_entity.pdbx_description
1 polymer ?
#
loop_
_entity_poly.entity_id
_entity_poly.type
_entity_poly.pdbx_seq_one_letter_code
_entity_poly.pdbx_strand_id
1 'polypeptide(L)'
;MQIPSVCYPYIISAYTKYASLCNTIQRFVGRLTVAYETLFTPRIYVFYKGYLQPVPYKHNADKDTCHLFYDVDRSLFYTGNNWSGKNRALPILSMEVRDMSNNLMYDLTDFVNDLRFVQTQDEATPSLSSIIMIWATLNDIYFDPSFHRLQYIDCLGNTIETNFTDLKELVRH
;
A
#
# COMPACT_ATOMS: atom_id res chain seq x y z
N MET A 1 -51.83 -34.70 -6.91
CA MET A 1 -52.39 -33.46 -7.48
C MET A 1 -51.63 -33.19 -8.78
N GLN A 2 -52.24 -33.42 -9.96
CA GLN A 2 -51.61 -33.16 -11.25
C GLN A 2 -51.86 -31.70 -11.65
N ILE A 3 -50.81 -30.96 -11.99
CA ILE A 3 -50.93 -29.59 -12.50
C ILE A 3 -51.53 -29.68 -13.91
N PRO A 4 -52.60 -28.93 -14.23
CA PRO A 4 -53.18 -28.91 -15.57
C PRO A 4 -52.13 -28.52 -16.63
N SER A 5 -52.08 -29.24 -17.75
CA SER A 5 -51.11 -29.00 -18.83
C SER A 5 -51.15 -27.56 -19.39
N VAL A 6 -52.30 -26.90 -19.26
CA VAL A 6 -52.53 -25.50 -19.66
C VAL A 6 -51.72 -24.50 -18.81
N CYS A 7 -51.36 -24.87 -17.57
CA CYS A 7 -50.57 -24.03 -16.67
C CYS A 7 -49.05 -24.13 -16.90
N TYR A 8 -48.59 -25.18 -17.60
CA TYR A 8 -47.17 -25.48 -17.82
C TYR A 8 -46.40 -24.35 -18.55
N PRO A 9 -46.95 -23.75 -19.63
CA PRO A 9 -46.28 -22.64 -20.33
C PRO A 9 -46.11 -21.39 -19.46
N TYR A 10 -47.07 -21.11 -18.58
CA TYR A 10 -47.02 -19.96 -17.66
C TYR A 10 -45.95 -20.15 -16.58
N ILE A 11 -45.81 -21.37 -16.05
CA ILE A 11 -44.78 -21.72 -15.08
C ILE A 11 -43.38 -21.59 -15.70
N ILE A 12 -43.19 -22.11 -16.93
CA ILE A 12 -41.92 -21.98 -17.66
C ILE A 12 -41.59 -20.50 -17.95
N SER A 13 -42.59 -19.71 -18.38
CA SER A 13 -42.40 -18.27 -18.62
C SER A 13 -42.04 -17.49 -17.35
N ALA A 14 -42.67 -17.81 -16.22
CA ALA A 14 -42.33 -17.22 -14.93
C ALA A 14 -40.90 -17.59 -14.50
N TYR A 15 -40.50 -18.85 -14.66
CA TYR A 15 -39.16 -19.32 -14.31
C TYR A 15 -38.07 -18.67 -15.17
N THR A 16 -38.30 -18.55 -16.49
CA THR A 16 -37.36 -17.88 -17.41
C THR A 16 -37.22 -16.39 -17.11
N LYS A 17 -38.32 -15.69 -16.80
CA LYS A 17 -38.29 -14.29 -16.35
C LYS A 17 -37.52 -14.13 -15.03
N TYR A 18 -37.75 -15.03 -14.07
CA TYR A 18 -37.04 -15.05 -12.79
C TYR A 18 -35.53 -15.26 -12.99
N ALA A 19 -35.13 -16.26 -13.78
CA ALA A 19 -33.72 -16.52 -14.09
C ALA A 19 -33.04 -15.33 -14.79
N SER A 20 -33.75 -14.67 -15.72
CA SER A 20 -33.27 -13.45 -16.37
C SER A 20 -33.07 -12.29 -15.39
N LEU A 21 -33.98 -12.13 -14.43
CA LEU A 21 -33.86 -11.14 -13.36
C LEU A 21 -32.64 -11.43 -12.47
N CYS A 22 -32.47 -12.68 -12.02
CA CYS A 22 -31.30 -13.08 -11.23
C CYS A 22 -29.98 -12.79 -11.96
N ASN A 23 -29.88 -13.13 -13.24
CA ASN A 23 -28.70 -12.83 -14.05
C ASN A 23 -28.43 -11.33 -14.19
N THR A 24 -29.48 -10.53 -14.31
CA THR A 24 -29.37 -9.07 -14.39
C THR A 24 -28.86 -8.49 -13.07
N ILE A 25 -29.42 -8.94 -11.95
CA ILE A 25 -28.96 -8.55 -10.61
C ILE A 25 -27.51 -8.95 -10.40
N GLN A 26 -27.13 -10.19 -10.73
CA GLN A 26 -25.75 -10.67 -10.57
C GLN A 26 -24.76 -9.84 -11.39
N ARG A 27 -25.10 -9.49 -12.64
CA ARG A 27 -24.27 -8.60 -13.47
C ARG A 27 -24.16 -7.20 -12.89
N PHE A 28 -25.25 -6.66 -12.36
CA PHE A 28 -25.27 -5.33 -11.75
C PHE A 28 -24.41 -5.29 -10.48
N VAL A 29 -24.58 -6.28 -9.59
CA VAL A 29 -23.75 -6.45 -8.39
C VAL A 29 -22.29 -6.59 -8.79
N GLY A 30 -21.96 -7.44 -9.77
CA GLY A 30 -20.59 -7.59 -10.24
C GLY A 30 -19.97 -6.28 -10.76
N ARG A 31 -20.73 -5.47 -11.50
CA ARG A 31 -20.27 -4.14 -11.95
C ARG A 31 -20.07 -3.17 -10.79
N LEU A 32 -20.95 -3.20 -9.79
CA LEU A 32 -20.81 -2.42 -8.56
C LEU A 32 -19.56 -2.83 -7.78
N THR A 33 -19.27 -4.13 -7.69
CA THR A 33 -18.05 -4.64 -7.05
C THR A 33 -16.81 -4.14 -7.76
N VAL A 34 -16.75 -4.23 -9.10
CA VAL A 34 -15.60 -3.72 -9.87
C VAL A 34 -15.45 -2.20 -9.73
N ALA A 35 -16.55 -1.45 -9.80
CA ALA A 35 -16.52 0.00 -9.58
C ALA A 35 -16.05 0.34 -8.15
N TYR A 36 -16.49 -0.45 -7.16
CA TYR A 36 -16.06 -0.31 -5.78
C TYR A 36 -14.56 -0.57 -5.63
N GLU A 37 -14.06 -1.65 -6.23
CA GLU A 37 -12.63 -1.99 -6.22
C GLU A 37 -11.77 -0.92 -6.93
N THR A 38 -12.30 -0.31 -7.98
CA THR A 38 -11.58 0.71 -8.74
C THR A 38 -11.57 2.07 -8.03
N LEU A 39 -12.67 2.43 -7.37
CA LEU A 39 -12.86 3.77 -6.79
C LEU A 39 -12.53 3.85 -5.29
N PHE A 40 -12.64 2.75 -4.56
CA PHE A 40 -12.58 2.74 -3.10
C PHE A 40 -11.58 1.74 -2.53
N THR A 41 -10.90 0.92 -3.34
CA THR A 41 -9.77 0.16 -2.83
C THR A 41 -8.61 1.12 -2.60
N PRO A 42 -8.15 1.29 -1.35
CA PRO A 42 -7.04 2.18 -1.08
C PRO A 42 -5.82 1.71 -1.86
N ARG A 43 -5.07 2.66 -2.42
CA ARG A 43 -3.82 2.35 -3.13
C ARG A 43 -2.78 1.93 -2.10
N ILE A 44 -2.80 0.65 -1.75
CA ILE A 44 -1.92 0.07 -0.73
C ILE A 44 -0.74 -0.58 -1.41
N TYR A 45 0.45 -0.31 -0.88
CA TYR A 45 1.69 -0.98 -1.23
C TYR A 45 2.17 -1.87 -0.08
N VAL A 46 2.83 -2.96 -0.43
CA VAL A 46 3.26 -4.01 0.50
C VAL A 46 4.75 -4.23 0.39
N PHE A 47 5.41 -4.33 1.52
CA PHE A 47 6.81 -4.73 1.62
C PHE A 47 6.91 -6.16 2.15
N TYR A 48 7.55 -7.02 1.36
CA TYR A 48 7.85 -8.40 1.73
C TYR A 48 9.24 -8.52 2.33
N LYS A 49 9.41 -9.42 3.30
CA LYS A 49 10.73 -9.71 3.91
C LYS A 49 11.70 -10.16 2.83
N GLY A 50 12.88 -9.52 2.78
CA GLY A 50 13.92 -9.82 1.77
C GLY A 50 13.72 -9.13 0.42
N TYR A 51 12.65 -8.36 0.23
CA TYR A 51 12.43 -7.56 -0.98
C TYR A 51 12.48 -6.07 -0.63
N LEU A 52 13.28 -5.30 -1.39
CA LEU A 52 13.39 -3.86 -1.20
C LEU A 52 12.20 -3.11 -1.84
N GLN A 53 11.73 -3.60 -2.98
CA GLN A 53 10.72 -2.90 -3.76
C GLN A 53 9.31 -3.21 -3.24
N PRO A 54 8.50 -2.19 -2.93
CA PRO A 54 7.12 -2.41 -2.58
C PRO A 54 6.33 -2.85 -3.81
N VAL A 55 5.32 -3.67 -3.59
CA VAL A 55 4.40 -4.08 -4.66
C VAL A 55 2.97 -3.65 -4.34
N PRO A 56 2.13 -3.37 -5.36
CA PRO A 56 0.72 -3.11 -5.15
C PRO A 56 0.05 -4.28 -4.40
N TYR A 57 -0.69 -3.95 -3.34
CA TYR A 57 -1.47 -4.92 -2.58
C TYR A 57 -2.50 -5.58 -3.49
N LYS A 58 -2.49 -6.92 -3.51
CA LYS A 58 -3.53 -7.75 -4.12
C LYS A 58 -4.20 -8.53 -2.99
N HIS A 59 -5.49 -8.83 -3.14
CA HIS A 59 -6.31 -9.50 -2.11
C HIS A 59 -5.74 -10.84 -1.58
N ASN A 60 -4.75 -11.42 -2.26
CA ASN A 60 -4.07 -12.68 -1.90
C ASN A 60 -2.60 -12.50 -1.46
N ALA A 61 -2.22 -11.33 -0.92
CA ALA A 61 -0.88 -11.13 -0.39
C ALA A 61 -0.60 -12.16 0.72
N ASP A 62 0.53 -12.86 0.60
CA ASP A 62 0.98 -13.81 1.60
C ASP A 62 1.29 -13.07 2.91
N LYS A 63 0.46 -13.32 3.92
CA LYS A 63 0.52 -12.61 5.20
C LYS A 63 1.79 -12.96 6.00
N ASP A 64 2.39 -14.11 5.74
CA ASP A 64 3.54 -14.60 6.52
C ASP A 64 4.86 -13.92 6.09
N THR A 65 4.90 -13.42 4.85
CA THR A 65 6.08 -12.75 4.28
C THR A 65 5.95 -11.23 4.25
N CYS A 66 4.73 -10.69 4.35
CA CYS A 66 4.49 -9.27 4.48
C CYS A 66 4.93 -8.76 5.87
N HIS A 67 5.70 -7.67 5.90
CA HIS A 67 6.10 -7.06 7.17
C HIS A 67 5.71 -5.59 7.31
N LEU A 68 5.37 -4.89 6.23
CA LEU A 68 4.99 -3.48 6.27
C LEU A 68 4.04 -3.15 5.10
N PHE A 69 3.06 -2.30 5.38
CA PHE A 69 2.12 -1.76 4.42
C PHE A 69 2.24 -0.24 4.36
N TYR A 70 1.90 0.32 3.21
CA TYR A 70 1.78 1.75 2.99
C TYR A 70 0.46 2.08 2.31
N ASP A 71 -0.37 2.91 2.94
CA ASP A 71 -1.59 3.47 2.36
C ASP A 71 -1.27 4.83 1.73
N VAL A 72 -1.31 4.90 0.40
CA VAL A 72 -1.01 6.12 -0.36
C VAL A 72 -1.97 7.25 -0.04
N ASP A 73 -3.26 6.94 0.07
CA ASP A 73 -4.30 7.95 0.21
C ASP A 73 -4.27 8.57 1.62
N ARG A 74 -3.67 7.88 2.59
CA ARG A 74 -3.46 8.37 3.97
C ARG A 74 -2.03 8.77 4.29
N SER A 75 -1.08 8.56 3.36
CA SER A 75 0.36 8.72 3.60
C SER A 75 0.83 8.01 4.88
N LEU A 76 0.35 6.78 5.09
CA LEU A 76 0.47 6.06 6.37
C LEU A 76 1.14 4.70 6.21
N PHE A 77 2.19 4.48 6.99
CA PHE A 77 2.79 3.17 7.21
C PHE A 77 2.12 2.43 8.38
N TYR A 78 1.90 1.12 8.21
CA TYR A 78 1.40 0.25 9.26
C TYR A 78 1.84 -1.19 9.06
N THR A 79 1.79 -1.98 10.12
CA THR A 79 2.29 -3.34 10.20
C THR A 79 1.16 -4.32 10.55
N GLY A 80 1.20 -5.52 9.97
CA GLY A 80 0.21 -6.57 10.17
C GLY A 80 -1.25 -6.14 9.90
N ASN A 81 -2.18 -6.69 10.67
CA ASN A 81 -3.60 -6.30 10.66
C ASN A 81 -3.91 -5.19 11.68
N ASN A 82 -2.89 -4.59 12.30
CA ASN A 82 -3.08 -3.76 13.49
C ASN A 82 -3.21 -2.28 13.11
N TRP A 83 -4.44 -1.87 12.81
CA TRP A 83 -4.79 -0.47 12.52
C TRP A 83 -5.10 0.33 13.80
N SER A 84 -5.06 -0.31 14.96
CA SER A 84 -5.48 0.26 16.25
C SER A 84 -4.37 0.96 17.04
N GLY A 85 -3.20 1.20 16.44
CA GLY A 85 -2.12 1.94 17.08
C GLY A 85 -2.30 3.46 17.01
N LYS A 86 -1.39 4.20 17.65
CA LYS A 86 -1.38 5.67 17.58
C LYS A 86 -0.64 6.13 16.34
N ASN A 87 -1.28 6.96 15.53
CA ASN A 87 -0.62 7.62 14.39
C ASN A 87 0.43 8.61 14.90
N ARG A 88 1.65 8.53 14.36
CA ARG A 88 2.76 9.45 14.65
C ARG A 88 3.41 9.91 13.36
N ALA A 89 3.97 11.12 13.41
CA ALA A 89 4.87 11.62 12.37
C ALA A 89 6.20 10.86 12.42
N LEU A 90 6.82 10.67 11.26
CA LEU A 90 8.17 10.13 11.20
C LEU A 90 9.17 11.09 11.87
N PRO A 91 10.21 10.57 12.53
CA PRO A 91 11.24 11.39 13.18
C PRO A 91 12.24 11.98 12.18
N ILE A 92 11.76 12.47 11.04
CA ILE A 92 12.54 13.00 9.92
C ILE A 92 11.92 14.33 9.50
N LEU A 93 12.71 15.39 9.52
CA LEU A 93 12.27 16.73 9.13
C LEU A 93 12.44 16.99 7.63
N SER A 94 13.52 16.49 7.05
CA SER A 94 13.79 16.58 5.62
C SER A 94 14.60 15.38 5.15
N MET A 95 14.51 15.08 3.86
CA MET A 95 15.22 13.97 3.25
C MET A 95 15.61 14.34 1.82
N GLU A 96 16.84 14.05 1.45
CA GLU A 96 17.40 14.30 0.14
C GLU A 96 18.13 13.06 -0.36
N VAL A 97 17.96 12.78 -1.63
CA VAL A 97 18.77 11.80 -2.36
C VAL A 97 19.84 12.56 -3.12
N ARG A 98 21.08 12.12 -2.94
CA ARG A 98 22.26 12.70 -3.58
C ARG A 98 23.01 11.65 -4.39
N ASP A 99 23.75 12.07 -5.38
CA ASP A 99 24.68 11.20 -6.11
C ASP A 99 25.97 10.96 -5.29
N MET A 100 26.85 10.10 -5.80
CA MET A 100 28.16 9.82 -5.18
C MET A 100 29.12 11.02 -5.19
N SER A 101 28.85 12.04 -6.00
CA SER A 101 29.57 13.31 -6.05
C SER A 101 28.94 14.40 -5.17
N ASN A 102 27.95 14.04 -4.35
CA ASN A 102 27.21 14.90 -3.43
C ASN A 102 26.30 15.96 -4.09
N ASN A 103 25.97 15.80 -5.37
CA ASN A 103 24.96 16.63 -6.01
C ASN A 103 23.56 16.19 -5.60
N LEU A 104 22.67 17.14 -5.36
CA LEU A 104 21.27 16.87 -5.10
C LEU A 104 20.60 16.29 -6.34
N MET A 105 20.01 15.11 -6.19
CA MET A 105 19.23 14.45 -7.24
C MET A 105 17.74 14.64 -7.02
N TYR A 106 17.28 14.41 -5.80
CA TYR A 106 15.87 14.51 -5.44
C TYR A 106 15.70 15.06 -4.03
N ASP A 107 14.73 15.97 -3.88
CA ASP A 107 14.26 16.47 -2.59
C ASP A 107 12.96 15.77 -2.22
N LEU A 108 12.96 15.10 -1.06
CA LEU A 108 11.85 14.31 -0.52
C LEU A 108 11.22 14.99 0.70
N THR A 109 11.57 16.25 0.99
CA THR A 109 11.16 16.96 2.22
C THR A 109 9.66 16.99 2.43
N ASP A 110 8.90 17.43 1.41
CA ASP A 110 7.43 17.48 1.49
C ASP A 110 6.84 16.08 1.70
N PHE A 111 7.39 15.08 0.99
CA PHE A 111 6.95 13.70 1.12
C PHE A 111 7.14 13.19 2.55
N VAL A 112 8.32 13.35 3.15
CA VAL A 112 8.58 12.87 4.52
C VAL A 112 7.83 13.65 5.59
N ASN A 113 7.54 14.93 5.34
CA ASN A 113 6.77 15.77 6.25
C ASN A 113 5.29 15.33 6.33
N ASP A 114 4.74 14.78 5.25
CA ASP A 114 3.37 14.26 5.21
C ASP A 114 3.26 12.81 5.71
N LEU A 115 4.36 12.06 5.67
CA LEU A 115 4.38 10.66 6.09
C LEU A 115 4.05 10.45 7.57
N ARG A 116 3.20 9.47 7.83
CA ARG A 116 2.82 9.01 9.16
C ARG A 116 3.09 7.51 9.30
N PHE A 117 3.18 7.04 10.54
CA PHE A 117 3.20 5.62 10.85
C PHE A 117 2.34 5.28 12.06
N VAL A 118 1.83 4.05 12.10
CA VAL A 118 1.12 3.50 13.27
C VAL A 118 2.15 2.96 14.25
N GLN A 119 2.24 3.57 15.43
CA GLN A 119 3.09 3.03 16.49
C GLN A 119 2.35 1.97 17.31
N THR A 120 2.89 0.75 17.34
CA THR A 120 2.49 -0.32 18.25
C THR A 120 3.63 -0.61 19.24
N GLN A 121 3.35 -1.32 20.34
CA GLN A 121 4.36 -1.58 21.38
C GLN A 121 5.51 -2.48 20.90
N ASP A 122 5.25 -3.31 19.87
CA ASP A 122 6.16 -4.37 19.44
C ASP A 122 6.70 -4.20 18.01
N GLU A 123 6.09 -3.34 17.18
CA GLU A 123 6.45 -3.24 15.76
C GLU A 123 7.29 -2.01 15.40
N ALA A 124 8.13 -2.20 14.39
CA ALA A 124 9.16 -1.27 13.98
C ALA A 124 8.60 -0.07 13.20
N THR A 125 9.24 1.09 13.39
CA THR A 125 9.12 2.23 12.48
C THR A 125 9.54 1.81 11.07
N PRO A 126 8.91 2.35 10.01
CA PRO A 126 9.36 2.09 8.65
C PRO A 126 10.82 2.49 8.49
N SER A 127 11.59 1.68 7.75
CA SER A 127 12.99 1.98 7.45
C SER A 127 13.11 3.13 6.44
N LEU A 128 14.28 3.77 6.39
CA LEU A 128 14.57 4.78 5.36
C LEU A 128 14.46 4.17 3.95
N SER A 129 14.86 2.91 3.78
CA SER A 129 14.65 2.16 2.54
C SER A 129 13.19 2.10 2.15
N SER A 130 12.31 1.76 3.12
CA SER A 130 10.88 1.67 2.87
C SER A 130 10.31 3.02 2.41
N ILE A 131 10.74 4.11 3.04
CA ILE A 131 10.33 5.49 2.71
C ILE A 131 10.75 5.85 1.28
N ILE A 132 12.01 5.59 0.91
CA ILE A 132 12.51 6.01 -0.40
C ILE A 132 11.95 5.12 -1.50
N MET A 133 11.87 3.81 -1.27
CA MET A 133 11.33 2.89 -2.27
C MET A 133 9.85 3.16 -2.53
N ILE A 134 9.07 3.57 -1.52
CA ILE A 134 7.69 3.99 -1.79
C ILE A 134 7.65 5.29 -2.59
N TRP A 135 8.46 6.30 -2.24
CA TRP A 135 8.52 7.55 -2.97
C TRP A 135 8.90 7.32 -4.44
N ALA A 136 9.95 6.53 -4.67
CA ALA A 136 10.41 6.15 -5.99
C ALA A 136 9.33 5.43 -6.80
N THR A 137 8.62 4.48 -6.17
CA THR A 137 7.54 3.73 -6.80
C THR A 137 6.36 4.62 -7.19
N LEU A 138 6.01 5.62 -6.36
CA LEU A 138 4.92 6.55 -6.65
C LEU A 138 5.26 7.55 -7.76
N ASN A 139 6.54 7.84 -7.95
CA ASN A 139 7.04 8.77 -8.97
C ASN A 139 7.58 8.07 -10.22
N ASP A 140 7.47 6.74 -10.32
CA ASP A 140 8.02 5.92 -11.41
C ASP A 140 9.54 6.14 -11.62
N ILE A 141 10.27 6.26 -10.52
CA ILE A 141 11.73 6.46 -10.51
C ILE A 141 12.42 5.14 -10.21
N TYR A 142 13.39 4.77 -11.06
CA TYR A 142 14.29 3.65 -10.79
C TYR A 142 15.44 4.09 -9.89
N PHE A 143 15.61 3.41 -8.76
CA PHE A 143 16.75 3.60 -7.87
C PHE A 143 17.72 2.43 -7.98
N ASP A 144 18.97 2.75 -8.28
CA ASP A 144 20.09 1.84 -8.03
C ASP A 144 20.74 2.21 -6.69
N PRO A 145 20.59 1.39 -5.63
CA PRO A 145 21.19 1.62 -4.31
C PRO A 145 22.70 1.86 -4.33
N SER A 146 23.41 1.43 -5.38
CA SER A 146 24.87 1.50 -5.48
C SER A 146 25.39 2.88 -5.86
N PHE A 147 24.54 3.75 -6.41
CA PHE A 147 24.94 5.06 -6.94
C PHE A 147 24.34 6.25 -6.19
N HIS A 148 23.56 5.99 -5.14
CA HIS A 148 22.84 7.02 -4.41
C HIS A 148 23.25 7.04 -2.95
N ARG A 149 23.29 8.25 -2.39
CA ARG A 149 23.44 8.52 -0.97
C ARG A 149 22.16 9.17 -0.46
N LEU A 150 21.87 8.92 0.81
CA LEU A 150 20.77 9.53 1.51
C LEU A 150 21.33 10.55 2.50
N GLN A 151 20.80 11.76 2.48
CA GLN A 151 20.99 12.74 3.52
C GLN A 151 19.63 13.06 4.12
N TYR A 152 19.51 13.09 5.45
CA TYR A 152 18.27 13.51 6.10
C TYR A 152 18.55 14.29 7.38
N ILE A 153 17.59 15.13 7.77
CA ILE A 153 17.62 15.86 9.03
C ILE A 153 16.65 15.17 10.00
N ASP A 154 17.15 14.73 11.15
CA ASP A 154 16.31 14.11 12.17
C ASP A 154 15.47 15.15 12.95
N CYS A 155 14.57 14.70 13.82
CA CYS A 155 13.74 15.59 14.64
C CYS A 155 14.51 16.43 15.69
N LEU A 156 15.80 16.18 15.87
CA LEU A 156 16.70 16.95 16.73
C LEU A 156 17.49 18.01 15.94
N GLY A 157 17.36 18.02 14.61
CA GLY A 157 18.08 18.93 13.72
C GLY A 157 19.48 18.42 13.30
N ASN A 158 19.82 17.16 13.59
CA ASN A 158 21.09 16.59 13.16
C ASN A 158 21.01 16.20 11.69
N THR A 159 22.05 16.55 10.92
CA THR A 159 22.22 16.06 9.55
C THR A 159 22.91 14.71 9.58
N ILE A 160 22.28 13.71 8.96
CA ILE A 160 22.79 12.34 8.89
C ILE A 160 22.94 11.96 7.43
N GLU A 161 24.11 11.40 7.08
CA GLU A 161 24.40 10.85 5.76
C GLU A 161 24.58 9.34 5.86
N THR A 162 23.91 8.59 4.99
CA THR A 162 23.97 7.13 4.96
C THR A 162 23.90 6.60 3.53
N ASN A 163 24.49 5.42 3.30
CA ASN A 163 24.37 4.72 2.02
C ASN A 163 23.09 3.88 2.01
N PHE A 164 22.48 3.73 0.83
CA PHE A 164 21.31 2.87 0.68
C PHE A 164 21.58 1.40 1.03
N THR A 165 22.82 0.94 0.83
CA THR A 165 23.23 -0.44 1.11
C THR A 165 23.24 -0.80 2.60
N ASP A 166 23.29 0.19 3.48
CA ASP A 166 23.37 0.00 4.93
C ASP A 166 21.97 -0.06 5.60
N LEU A 167 20.90 0.05 4.81
CA LEU A 167 19.51 0.12 5.27
C LEU A 167 18.89 -1.26 5.57
N LYS A 168 19.65 -2.20 6.14
CA LYS A 168 19.11 -3.42 6.74
C LYS A 168 18.69 -3.12 8.17
N GLU A 169 17.40 -2.80 8.34
CA GLU A 169 16.68 -2.60 9.61
C GLU A 169 17.32 -1.56 10.54
N LEU A 170 16.54 -0.56 10.98
CA LEU A 170 16.94 0.29 12.11
C LEU A 170 17.10 -0.61 13.34
N VAL A 171 18.31 -1.13 13.56
CA VAL A 171 18.66 -1.91 14.75
C VAL A 171 18.50 -0.96 15.93
N ARG A 172 17.56 -1.32 16.81
CA ARG A 172 17.24 -0.63 18.06
C ARG A 172 18.54 -0.36 18.85
N HIS A 173 18.81 0.91 19.13
CA HIS A 173 19.69 1.30 20.25
C HIS A 173 18.89 1.26 21.56
#